data_AF-A0A644ZPP9-F1
#
_entry.id   AF-A0A644ZPP9-F1
#
_cell.length_a   1.000
_cell.length_b   1.000
_cell.length_c   1.000
_cell.angle_alpha   90.00
_cell.angle_beta   90.00
_cell.angle_gamma   90.00
#
_symmetry.space_group_name_H-M   'P 1'
#
loop_
_entity.id
_entity.type
_entity.pdbx_description
1 polymer ?
#
loop_
_entity_poly.entity_id
_entity_poly.type
_entity_poly.pdbx_seq_one_letter_code
_entity_poly.pdbx_strand_id
1 'polypeptide(L)'
;MKKISFTLLLSLMICASGACAGPALDIPRKATQPDGSVIEIRKRGDERAHWYESENGAYALLCDAKTKWWYFAVSKEGRLVSLGVPYREGASAPLEAAKNYRPAAGTRSGNK
;
A
#
# COMPACT_ATOMS: atom_id res chain seq x y z
N MET A 1 24.85 13.87 49.27
CA MET A 1 25.03 14.22 47.84
C MET A 1 24.60 13.03 47.00
N LYS A 2 23.50 13.16 46.25
CA LYS A 2 22.92 12.06 45.45
C LYS A 2 23.87 11.77 44.29
N LYS A 3 24.53 10.61 44.30
CA LYS A 3 25.33 10.11 43.18
C LYS A 3 24.36 9.72 42.08
N ILE A 4 24.01 10.67 41.22
CA ILE A 4 23.30 10.38 39.97
C ILE A 4 24.27 9.52 39.18
N SER A 5 24.04 8.21 39.20
CA SER A 5 24.96 7.24 38.60
C SER A 5 25.08 7.55 37.12
N PHE A 6 26.32 7.68 36.64
CA PHE A 6 26.71 7.90 35.25
C PHE A 6 25.97 6.97 34.27
N THR A 7 25.55 5.80 34.74
CA THR A 7 24.70 4.82 34.07
C THR A 7 23.35 5.37 33.60
N LEU A 8 22.72 6.28 34.35
CA LEU A 8 21.43 6.88 33.98
C LEU A 8 21.58 7.83 32.78
N LEU A 9 22.66 8.62 32.75
CA LEU A 9 22.99 9.50 31.62
C LEU A 9 23.32 8.69 30.35
N LEU A 10 24.03 7.58 30.50
CA LEU A 10 24.39 6.71 29.37
C LEU A 10 23.15 6.02 28.76
N SER A 11 22.18 5.63 29.59
CA SER A 11 20.92 5.02 29.09
C SER A 11 20.06 6.00 28.28
N LEU A 12 20.09 7.29 28.62
CA LEU A 12 19.29 8.31 27.94
C LEU A 12 19.86 8.67 26.56
N MET A 13 21.17 8.58 26.38
CA MET A 13 21.85 8.85 25.11
C MET A 13 21.59 7.78 24.04
N ILE A 14 21.35 6.53 24.42
CA ILE A 14 21.11 5.43 23.48
C ILE A 14 19.70 5.50 22.83
N CYS A 15 18.72 6.05 23.55
CA CYS A 15 17.35 6.23 23.05
C CYS A 15 17.20 7.34 21.99
N ALA A 16 18.22 8.18 21.77
CA ALA A 16 18.20 9.24 20.76
C ALA A 16 18.51 8.75 19.33
N SER A 17 18.61 7.43 19.14
CA SER A 17 18.81 6.82 17.81
C SER A 17 17.54 7.03 16.99
N GLY A 18 17.52 8.06 16.14
CA GLY A 18 16.41 8.36 15.25
C GLY A 18 16.10 7.17 14.35
N ALA A 19 14.90 6.60 14.49
CA ALA A 19 14.39 5.64 13.54
C ALA A 19 14.06 6.37 12.22
N CYS A 20 14.98 6.31 11.26
CA CYS A 20 14.71 6.80 9.90
C CYS A 20 13.76 5.80 9.21
N ALA A 21 12.51 6.20 9.00
CA ALA A 21 11.61 5.46 8.12
C ALA A 21 12.12 5.57 6.67
N GLY A 22 12.21 4.44 5.96
CA GLY A 22 12.57 4.42 4.55
C GLY A 22 11.50 5.09 3.68
N PRO A 23 11.85 5.54 2.46
CA PRO A 23 10.86 6.04 1.51
C PRO A 23 9.87 4.92 1.16
N ALA A 24 8.60 5.28 0.98
CA ALA A 24 7.58 4.33 0.55
C ALA A 24 7.94 3.72 -0.81
N LEU A 25 7.79 2.41 -0.91
CA LEU A 25 7.90 1.59 -2.11
C LEU A 25 7.02 2.14 -3.24
N ASP A 26 7.61 2.24 -4.42
CA ASP A 26 6.93 2.54 -5.66
C ASP A 26 7.57 1.75 -6.80
N ILE A 27 6.96 0.62 -7.16
CA ILE A 27 7.53 -0.31 -8.15
C ILE A 27 6.51 -0.63 -9.24
N PRO A 28 6.77 -0.28 -10.51
CA PRO A 28 5.95 -0.73 -11.63
C PRO A 28 6.11 -2.25 -11.84
N ARG A 29 5.03 -2.91 -12.25
CA ARG A 29 4.95 -4.35 -12.53
C ARG A 29 3.99 -4.59 -13.67
N LYS A 30 4.30 -5.59 -14.50
CA LYS A 30 3.35 -6.14 -15.46
C LYS A 30 2.61 -7.31 -14.82
N ALA A 31 1.30 -7.39 -15.04
CA ALA A 31 0.47 -8.50 -14.61
C ALA A 31 -0.33 -9.03 -15.80
N THR A 32 -0.32 -10.35 -15.98
CA THR A 32 -1.15 -11.04 -16.97
C THR A 32 -2.50 -11.36 -16.37
N GLN A 33 -3.57 -10.90 -17.03
CA GLN A 33 -4.94 -11.24 -16.68
C GLN A 33 -5.29 -12.65 -17.17
N PRO A 34 -6.35 -13.28 -16.62
CA PRO A 34 -6.78 -14.62 -17.02
C PRO A 34 -7.16 -14.77 -18.49
N ASP A 35 -7.54 -13.68 -19.17
CA ASP A 35 -7.82 -13.67 -20.62
C ASP A 35 -6.55 -13.52 -21.49
N GLY A 36 -5.36 -13.51 -20.88
CA GLY A 36 -4.08 -13.35 -21.55
C GLY A 36 -3.65 -11.91 -21.79
N SER A 37 -4.52 -10.91 -21.57
CA SER A 37 -4.13 -9.51 -21.66
C SER A 37 -3.12 -9.14 -20.57
N VAL A 38 -2.25 -8.19 -20.87
CA VAL A 38 -1.23 -7.69 -19.92
C VAL A 38 -1.59 -6.28 -19.52
N ILE A 39 -1.56 -6.01 -18.22
CA ILE A 39 -1.77 -4.67 -17.65
C ILE A 39 -0.51 -4.23 -16.90
N GLU A 40 -0.27 -2.92 -16.88
CA GLU A 40 0.71 -2.32 -15.98
C GLU A 40 0.04 -1.90 -14.66
N ILE A 41 0.67 -2.29 -13.55
CA ILE A 41 0.26 -1.95 -12.19
C ILE A 41 1.46 -1.42 -11.41
N ARG A 42 1.21 -0.59 -10.40
CA ARG A 42 2.25 -0.11 -9.48
C ARG A 42 2.01 -0.66 -8.10
N LYS A 43 3.03 -1.29 -7.50
CA LYS A 43 3.00 -1.63 -6.08
C LYS A 43 3.43 -0.41 -5.28
N ARG A 44 2.58 0.02 -4.35
CA ARG A 44 2.82 1.12 -3.43
C ARG A 44 2.91 0.62 -1.99
N GLY A 45 3.59 1.36 -1.12
CA GLY A 45 3.48 1.17 0.33
C GLY A 45 4.79 1.09 1.09
N ASP A 46 4.74 0.63 2.33
CA ASP A 46 5.87 0.45 3.23
C ASP A 46 5.68 -0.84 4.06
N GLU A 47 6.47 -1.02 5.12
CA GLU A 47 6.38 -2.15 6.04
C GLU A 47 5.02 -2.26 6.76
N ARG A 48 4.23 -1.18 6.77
CA ARG A 48 2.94 -1.12 7.48
C ARG A 48 1.80 -1.42 6.53
N ALA A 49 1.78 -0.79 5.37
CA ALA A 49 0.70 -0.94 4.39
C ALA A 49 1.24 -1.00 2.97
N HIS A 50 0.66 -1.86 2.14
CA HIS A 50 0.92 -1.88 0.71
C HIS A 50 -0.37 -2.08 -0.07
N TRP A 51 -0.41 -1.54 -1.28
CA TRP A 51 -1.53 -1.64 -2.19
C TRP A 51 -1.03 -1.60 -3.64
N TYR A 52 -1.95 -1.81 -4.57
CA TYR A 52 -1.66 -1.73 -5.98
C TYR A 52 -2.48 -0.61 -6.61
N GLU A 53 -1.87 0.07 -7.58
CA GLU A 53 -2.51 1.11 -8.37
C GLU A 53 -2.41 0.78 -9.87
N SER A 54 -3.31 1.35 -10.66
CA SER A 54 -3.23 1.36 -12.12
C SER A 54 -1.97 2.08 -12.60
N GLU A 55 -1.73 2.03 -13.91
CA GLU A 55 -0.71 2.85 -14.55
C GLU A 55 -0.79 4.32 -14.08
N ASN A 56 0.37 4.94 -13.87
CA ASN A 56 0.53 6.29 -13.32
C ASN A 56 -0.03 6.53 -11.91
N GLY A 57 -0.41 5.48 -11.18
CA GLY A 57 -0.87 5.60 -9.79
C GLY A 57 -2.29 6.15 -9.65
N ALA A 58 -3.09 6.12 -10.72
CA ALA A 58 -4.38 6.80 -10.75
C ALA A 58 -5.43 6.14 -9.85
N TYR A 59 -5.65 4.82 -9.97
CA TYR A 59 -6.73 4.13 -9.27
C TYR A 59 -6.23 2.92 -8.48
N ALA A 60 -6.79 2.69 -7.29
CA ALA A 60 -6.49 1.50 -6.49
C ALA A 60 -7.04 0.24 -7.16
N LEU A 61 -6.24 -0.83 -7.12
CA LEU A 61 -6.56 -2.13 -7.69
C LEU A 61 -6.45 -3.24 -6.64
N LEU A 62 -7.28 -4.29 -6.81
CA LEU A 62 -7.19 -5.54 -6.05
C LEU A 62 -7.14 -6.73 -7.01
N CYS A 63 -6.29 -7.70 -6.68
CA CYS A 63 -6.25 -8.98 -7.36
C CYS A 63 -7.10 -9.99 -6.60
N ASP A 64 -8.05 -10.63 -7.29
CA ASP A 64 -8.81 -11.72 -6.70
C ASP A 64 -7.94 -12.99 -6.65
N ALA A 65 -7.81 -13.57 -5.46
CA ALA A 65 -6.94 -14.72 -5.25
C ALA A 65 -7.40 -16.00 -5.98
N LYS A 66 -8.71 -16.13 -6.26
CA LYS A 66 -9.30 -17.30 -6.93
C LYS A 66 -9.28 -17.14 -8.44
N THR A 67 -9.80 -16.03 -8.94
CA THR A 67 -9.96 -15.79 -10.38
C THR A 67 -8.71 -15.21 -11.02
N LYS A 68 -7.78 -14.65 -10.24
CA LYS A 68 -6.56 -13.95 -10.69
C LYS A 68 -6.84 -12.69 -11.52
N TRP A 69 -8.07 -12.22 -11.57
CA TRP A 69 -8.41 -10.95 -12.18
C TRP A 69 -8.01 -9.78 -11.29
N TRP A 70 -7.57 -8.70 -11.94
CA TRP A 70 -7.35 -7.41 -11.31
C TRP A 70 -8.59 -6.54 -11.51
N TYR A 71 -9.09 -5.97 -10.42
CA TYR A 71 -10.32 -5.18 -10.39
C TYR A 71 -10.06 -3.78 -9.85
N PHE A 72 -10.86 -2.82 -10.30
CA PHE A 72 -10.96 -1.53 -9.61
C PHE A 72 -11.39 -1.74 -8.16
N ALA A 73 -10.80 -0.97 -7.26
CA ALA A 73 -11.13 -1.01 -5.84
C ALA A 73 -11.71 0.33 -5.36
N VAL A 74 -12.53 0.26 -4.32
CA VAL A 74 -13.04 1.40 -3.56
C VAL A 74 -12.52 1.32 -2.12
N SER A 75 -12.27 2.47 -1.50
CA SER A 75 -11.96 2.52 -0.08
C SER A 75 -13.25 2.55 0.73
N LYS A 76 -13.48 1.53 1.55
CA LYS A 76 -14.58 1.48 2.52
C LYS A 76 -13.99 1.17 3.89
N GLU A 77 -14.27 2.06 4.86
CA GLU A 77 -13.83 1.89 6.26
C GLU A 77 -12.31 1.66 6.40
N GLY A 78 -11.52 2.35 5.58
CA GLY A 78 -10.05 2.26 5.61
C GLY A 78 -9.48 0.97 4.99
N ARG A 79 -10.31 0.20 4.27
CA ARG A 79 -9.90 -0.99 3.53
C ARG A 79 -10.30 -0.87 2.06
N LEU A 80 -9.48 -1.46 1.19
CA LEU A 80 -9.84 -1.60 -0.22
C LEU A 80 -10.81 -2.77 -0.37
N VAL A 81 -11.86 -2.54 -1.14
CA VAL A 81 -12.87 -3.54 -1.52
C VAL A 81 -12.98 -3.54 -3.04
N SER A 82 -13.06 -4.72 -3.65
CA SER A 82 -13.23 -4.84 -5.10
C SER A 82 -14.60 -4.30 -5.52
N LEU A 83 -14.63 -3.55 -6.63
CA LEU A 83 -15.87 -3.14 -7.30
C LEU A 83 -16.39 -4.20 -8.28
N GLY A 84 -15.68 -5.31 -8.47
CA GLY A 84 -16.05 -6.36 -9.42
C GLY A 84 -15.91 -5.99 -10.90
N VAL A 85 -15.44 -4.77 -11.21
CA VAL A 85 -15.17 -4.30 -12.57
C VAL A 85 -13.69 -4.57 -12.92
N PRO A 86 -13.38 -5.46 -13.89
CA PRO A 86 -12.00 -5.74 -14.27
C PRO A 86 -11.28 -4.48 -14.75
N TYR A 87 -10.06 -4.27 -14.30
CA TYR A 87 -9.20 -3.21 -14.82
C TYR A 87 -8.64 -3.63 -16.18
N ARG A 88 -8.68 -2.71 -17.14
CA ARG A 88 -7.98 -2.81 -18.42
C ARG A 88 -7.29 -1.48 -18.69
N GLU A 89 -6.18 -1.52 -19.39
CA GLU A 89 -5.44 -0.31 -19.77
C GLU A 89 -6.32 0.58 -20.66
N GLY A 90 -6.36 1.88 -20.35
CA GLY A 90 -7.22 2.85 -21.04
C GLY A 90 -8.72 2.77 -20.74
N ALA A 91 -9.19 1.82 -19.91
CA ALA A 91 -10.60 1.73 -19.56
C ALA A 91 -11.05 2.87 -18.65
N SER A 92 -12.29 3.35 -18.85
CA SER A 92 -12.91 4.30 -17.93
C SER A 92 -13.14 3.65 -16.57
N ALA A 93 -12.63 4.28 -15.52
CA ALA A 93 -12.84 3.81 -14.16
C ALA A 93 -14.31 4.03 -13.72
N PRO A 94 -14.88 3.13 -12.91
CA PRO A 94 -16.12 3.39 -12.21
C PRO A 94 -16.03 4.66 -11.35
N LEU A 95 -17.14 5.40 -11.20
CA LEU A 95 -17.18 6.65 -10.42
C LEU A 95 -16.70 6.48 -8.97
N GLU A 96 -16.95 5.31 -8.38
CA GLU A 96 -16.59 4.97 -7.01
C GLU A 96 -15.14 4.49 -6.85
N ALA A 97 -14.41 4.30 -7.95
CA ALA A 97 -13.04 3.79 -7.89
C ALA A 97 -12.15 4.75 -7.10
N ALA A 98 -11.40 4.22 -6.13
CA ALA A 98 -10.56 5.00 -5.26
C ALA A 98 -9.37 5.57 -6.05
N LYS A 99 -9.46 6.87 -6.37
CA LYS A 99 -8.40 7.62 -7.04
C LYS A 99 -7.37 8.13 -6.04
N ASN A 100 -6.07 8.05 -6.36
CA ASN A 100 -4.97 8.51 -5.50
C ASN A 100 -5.04 7.96 -4.07
N TYR A 101 -5.42 6.69 -3.92
CA TYR A 101 -5.68 6.08 -2.62
C TYR A 101 -4.46 6.19 -1.69
N ARG A 102 -4.69 6.60 -0.45
CA ARG A 102 -3.71 6.55 0.64
C ARG A 102 -4.35 5.89 1.86
N PRO A 103 -3.72 4.85 2.43
CA PRO A 103 -4.22 4.26 3.66
C PRO A 103 -4.13 5.26 4.82
N ALA A 104 -5.09 5.18 5.74
CA ALA A 104 -5.05 5.98 6.96
C ALA A 104 -3.83 5.62 7.82
N ALA A 105 -3.38 6.57 8.63
CA ALA A 105 -2.30 6.33 9.57
C ALA A 105 -2.66 5.17 10.52
N GLY A 106 -1.81 4.14 10.59
CA GLY A 106 -2.05 2.96 11.43
C GLY A 106 -2.72 1.78 10.72
N THR A 107 -3.17 1.92 9.47
CA THR A 107 -3.65 0.77 8.69
C THR A 107 -2.51 -0.22 8.48
N ARG A 108 -2.73 -1.48 8.85
CA ARG A 108 -1.89 -2.60 8.43
C ARG A 108 -2.53 -3.28 7.23
N SER A 109 -1.75 -3.58 6.20
CA SER A 109 -2.24 -4.43 5.11
C SER A 109 -2.57 -5.81 5.69
N GLY A 110 -3.85 -6.14 5.74
CA GLY A 110 -4.34 -7.43 6.23
C GLY A 110 -4.13 -8.46 5.13
N ASN A 111 -3.00 -9.16 5.15
CA ASN A 111 -2.82 -10.36 4.35
C ASN A 111 -3.40 -11.55 5.12
N LYS A 112 -4.66 -11.90 4.83
CA LYS A 112 -5.22 -13.21 5.14
C LYS A 112 -6.09 -13.67 4.00
#